data_AF-A0A7Y7N8K5-F1
#
_entry.id   AF-A0A7Y7N8K5-F1
#
_cell.length_a   1.000
_cell.length_b   1.000
_cell.length_c   1.000
_cell.angle_alpha   90.00
_cell.angle_beta   90.00
_cell.angle_gamma   90.00
#
_symmetry.space_group_name_H-M   'P 1'
#
loop_
_entity.id
_entity.type
_entity.pdbx_description
1 polymer ?
#
loop_
_entity_poly.entity_id
_entity_poly.type
_entity_poly.pdbx_seq_one_letter_code
_entity_poly.pdbx_strand_id
1 'polypeptide(L)'
;MEKTVVAKQMYLRGSLEKVQGVLVTREGKHEIPFSGTIGFKATLSPRGTYTLALDRLNLVAKGVKTAKGNSGVIGLSLAAPQFETRHNLRTGAISSNFMSTLHYELIDKVKGYRNVEKVKGEMDAFIPFTETMKGAFKGNFPQNMKLDEKAKITISGDMQMDLSSSVLGLFDKLTIKFGKIVVELAKISVETLKIQPVFIGTGPADPHATGKAFDTLRARSNELWGKCGSVRCLKFVYNEPVYINNNAYKVLDSSTEADNLRAEVDVTDAIEIFVAEKMSTSLTCAWGGGATFSSGTASSKIVTSDEQLNVPCPCPASCATYCPLGPCSCGALNNYHLAHELGHVINLDHPSGAYGMAPSTATSVMEPSGFCNDNPDIQSAKNCRNASNPLFYWGKTMIYRCIGSPDIND
;
A
#
# COMPACT_ATOMS: atom_id res chain seq x y z
N MET A 1 -40.71 -19.33 -4.06
CA MET A 1 -39.46 -18.54 -4.06
C MET A 1 -38.98 -18.43 -2.63
N GLU A 2 -38.01 -19.25 -2.22
CA GLU A 2 -37.32 -19.05 -0.94
C GLU A 2 -36.53 -17.75 -1.02
N LYS A 3 -36.82 -16.79 -0.15
CA LYS A 3 -35.96 -15.62 0.03
C LYS A 3 -34.66 -16.14 0.64
N THR A 4 -33.60 -16.22 -0.15
CA THR A 4 -32.24 -16.46 0.36
C THR A 4 -31.92 -15.36 1.36
N VAL A 5 -31.97 -15.69 2.65
CA VAL A 5 -31.60 -14.75 3.71
C VAL A 5 -30.09 -14.60 3.65
N VAL A 6 -29.61 -13.56 2.97
CA VAL A 6 -28.18 -13.24 2.89
C VAL A 6 -27.68 -12.92 4.29
N ALA A 7 -26.68 -13.66 4.76
CA ALA A 7 -26.06 -13.41 6.05
C ALA A 7 -25.52 -11.97 6.12
N LYS A 8 -25.92 -11.21 7.14
CA LYS A 8 -25.46 -9.83 7.32
C LYS A 8 -24.00 -9.84 7.75
N GLN A 9 -23.13 -9.23 6.95
CA GLN A 9 -21.71 -9.06 7.27
C GLN A 9 -21.48 -7.69 7.92
N MET A 10 -20.62 -7.67 8.93
CA MET A 10 -20.19 -6.46 9.62
C MET A 10 -18.69 -6.52 9.89
N TYR A 11 -18.07 -5.38 10.14
CA TYR A 11 -16.64 -5.31 10.44
C TYR A 11 -16.41 -4.57 11.76
N LEU A 12 -15.64 -5.19 12.65
CA LEU A 12 -15.10 -4.60 13.88
C LEU A 12 -13.70 -4.09 13.57
N ARG A 13 -13.42 -2.82 13.83
CA ARG A 13 -12.23 -2.13 13.32
C ARG A 13 -11.58 -1.27 14.39
N GLY A 14 -10.33 -1.53 14.73
CA GLY A 14 -9.58 -0.75 15.71
C GLY A 14 -8.21 -0.30 15.21
N SER A 15 -7.84 0.91 15.60
CA SER A 15 -6.49 1.43 15.38
C SER A 15 -5.55 0.97 16.48
N LEU A 16 -4.34 0.60 16.09
CA LEU A 16 -3.22 0.36 16.99
C LEU A 16 -2.35 1.62 16.94
N GLU A 17 -2.30 2.37 18.03
CA GLU A 17 -1.54 3.62 18.11
C GLU A 17 -0.34 3.43 19.04
N LYS A 18 0.87 3.32 18.47
CA LYS A 18 2.13 3.18 19.22
C LYS A 18 2.09 2.05 20.27
N VAL A 19 1.53 0.90 19.92
CA VAL A 19 1.51 -0.28 20.78
C VAL A 19 2.93 -0.84 20.92
N GLN A 20 3.30 -1.24 22.13
CA GLN A 20 4.66 -1.70 22.40
C GLN A 20 4.89 -3.08 21.76
N GLY A 21 5.90 -3.15 20.89
CA GLY A 21 6.42 -4.38 20.32
C GLY A 21 7.80 -4.73 20.86
N VAL A 22 8.13 -6.01 20.85
CA VAL A 22 9.46 -6.55 21.07
C VAL A 22 9.85 -7.35 19.84
N LEU A 23 10.87 -6.87 19.14
CA LEU A 23 11.45 -7.52 17.98
C LEU A 23 12.73 -8.25 18.39
N VAL A 24 12.83 -9.53 18.06
CA VAL A 24 14.01 -10.35 18.35
C VAL A 24 14.82 -10.49 17.07
N THR A 25 16.06 -10.06 17.16
CA THR A 25 17.11 -10.18 16.13
C THR A 25 18.21 -11.07 16.67
N ARG A 26 19.16 -11.46 15.81
CA ARG A 26 20.38 -12.19 16.24
C ARG A 26 21.22 -11.38 17.23
N GLU A 27 21.17 -10.06 17.13
CA GLU A 27 21.91 -9.11 17.95
C GLU A 27 21.22 -8.81 19.29
N GLY A 28 19.97 -9.25 19.46
CA GLY A 28 19.22 -9.09 20.70
C GLY A 28 17.79 -8.64 20.51
N LYS A 29 17.19 -8.15 21.60
CA LYS A 29 15.80 -7.69 21.66
C LYS A 29 15.74 -6.18 21.49
N HIS A 30 14.79 -5.72 20.67
CA HIS A 30 14.53 -4.31 20.42
C HIS A 30 13.09 -3.99 20.82
N GLU A 31 12.93 -3.03 21.72
CA GLU A 31 11.63 -2.48 22.08
C GLU A 31 11.28 -1.34 21.13
N ILE A 32 10.24 -1.51 20.31
CA ILE A 32 9.83 -0.50 19.33
C ILE A 32 8.31 -0.32 19.31
N PRO A 33 7.82 0.92 19.15
CA PRO A 33 6.40 1.17 19.00
C PRO A 33 5.92 0.80 17.59
N PHE A 34 4.81 0.06 17.52
CA PHE A 34 4.10 -0.22 16.28
C PHE A 34 2.81 0.59 16.19
N SER A 35 2.46 1.01 14.99
CA SER A 35 1.15 1.57 14.67
C SER A 35 0.48 0.76 13.56
N GLY A 36 -0.82 0.87 13.42
CA GLY A 36 -1.54 0.21 12.32
C GLY A 36 -2.99 -0.08 12.66
N THR A 37 -3.50 -1.21 12.18
CA THR A 37 -4.92 -1.57 12.34
C THR A 37 -5.13 -3.05 12.61
N ILE A 38 -6.20 -3.36 13.34
CA ILE A 38 -6.69 -4.72 13.58
C ILE A 38 -8.20 -4.78 13.35
N GLY A 39 -8.64 -5.77 12.58
CA GLY A 39 -10.01 -5.86 12.11
C GLY A 39 -10.55 -7.27 12.09
N PHE A 40 -11.81 -7.41 12.50
CA PHE A 40 -12.53 -8.68 12.47
C PHE A 40 -13.77 -8.55 11.61
N LYS A 41 -13.94 -9.50 10.70
CA LYS A 41 -15.19 -9.68 9.98
C LYS A 41 -16.14 -10.52 10.84
N ALA A 42 -17.32 -9.99 11.11
CA ALA A 42 -18.39 -10.67 11.81
C ALA A 42 -19.48 -11.12 10.82
N THR A 43 -19.81 -12.41 10.84
CA THR A 43 -20.89 -12.96 10.02
C THR A 43 -22.05 -13.37 10.92
N LEU A 44 -23.18 -12.66 10.80
CA LEU A 44 -24.38 -12.93 11.60
C LEU A 44 -25.19 -14.08 10.99
N SER A 45 -25.48 -15.06 11.83
CA SER A 45 -26.45 -16.12 11.53
C SER A 45 -27.89 -15.59 11.64
N PRO A 46 -28.86 -16.21 10.96
CA PRO A 46 -30.29 -15.89 11.11
C PRO A 46 -30.80 -16.02 12.56
N ARG A 47 -30.14 -16.84 13.39
CA ARG A 47 -30.49 -17.06 14.80
C ARG A 47 -29.88 -16.02 15.75
N GLY A 48 -29.25 -14.97 15.23
CA GLY A 48 -28.65 -13.89 16.02
C GLY A 48 -27.28 -14.21 16.64
N THR A 49 -26.73 -15.41 16.43
CA THR A 49 -25.32 -15.73 16.75
C THR A 49 -24.39 -15.21 15.65
N TYR A 50 -23.10 -15.08 15.93
CA TYR A 50 -22.11 -14.64 14.95
C TYR A 50 -20.80 -15.42 15.05
N THR A 51 -20.10 -15.52 13.92
CA THR A 51 -18.71 -15.96 13.84
C THR A 51 -17.79 -14.77 13.57
N LEU A 52 -16.52 -14.89 13.97
CA LEU A 52 -15.49 -13.89 13.71
C LEU A 52 -14.39 -14.48 12.83
N ALA A 53 -13.85 -13.67 11.93
CA ALA A 53 -12.61 -13.92 11.22
C ALA A 53 -11.69 -12.71 11.35
N LEU A 54 -10.40 -12.93 11.55
CA LEU A 54 -9.40 -11.87 11.52
C LEU A 54 -9.23 -11.49 10.06
N ASP A 55 -9.64 -10.29 9.69
CA ASP A 55 -9.76 -9.81 8.31
C ASP A 55 -8.71 -8.72 8.01
N ARG A 56 -8.20 -8.06 9.04
CA ARG A 56 -7.13 -7.08 8.91
C ARG A 56 -6.18 -7.18 10.08
N LEU A 57 -4.89 -7.22 9.79
CA LEU A 57 -3.82 -6.92 10.72
C LEU A 57 -2.74 -6.23 9.91
N ASN A 58 -2.59 -4.94 10.14
CA ASN A 58 -1.55 -4.10 9.54
C ASN A 58 -0.72 -3.54 10.68
N LEU A 59 0.60 -3.65 10.57
CA LEU A 59 1.55 -3.16 11.56
C LEU A 59 2.70 -2.49 10.84
N VAL A 60 3.07 -1.30 11.31
CA VAL A 60 4.19 -0.53 10.80
C VAL A 60 5.00 0.05 11.96
N ALA A 61 6.32 0.00 11.84
CA ALA A 61 7.24 0.61 12.78
C ALA A 61 8.45 1.21 12.07
N LYS A 62 9.16 2.09 12.78
CA LYS A 62 10.49 2.53 12.37
C LYS A 62 11.47 1.36 12.37
N GLY A 63 12.50 1.48 11.53
CA GLY A 63 13.56 0.49 11.47
C GLY A 63 14.41 0.41 12.74
N VAL A 64 15.09 -0.74 12.88
CA VAL A 64 16.07 -1.00 13.93
C VAL A 64 17.46 -1.13 13.32
N LYS A 65 18.49 -0.80 14.11
CA LYS A 65 19.88 -1.04 13.72
C LYS A 65 20.19 -2.54 13.79
N THR A 66 20.85 -3.06 12.77
CA THR A 66 21.27 -4.46 12.67
C THR A 66 22.72 -4.55 12.19
N ALA A 67 23.33 -5.73 12.22
CA ALA A 67 24.70 -5.91 11.72
C ALA A 67 24.86 -5.55 10.22
N LYS A 68 23.77 -5.59 9.44
CA LYS A 68 23.76 -5.26 8.01
C LYS A 68 23.35 -3.81 7.71
N GLY A 69 23.17 -2.98 8.74
CA GLY A 69 22.68 -1.61 8.63
C GLY A 69 21.31 -1.41 9.27
N ASN A 70 20.71 -0.25 9.05
CA ASN A 70 19.34 0.01 9.49
C ASN A 70 18.36 -0.82 8.66
N SER A 71 17.38 -1.48 9.29
CA SER A 71 16.37 -2.26 8.59
C SER A 71 15.47 -1.41 7.68
N GLY A 72 15.38 -0.10 7.92
CA GLY A 72 14.36 0.77 7.31
C GLY A 72 12.96 0.47 7.86
N VAL A 73 11.95 1.12 7.30
CA VAL A 73 10.54 0.93 7.73
C VAL A 73 10.17 -0.54 7.73
N ILE A 74 9.56 -1.00 8.83
CA ILE A 74 9.11 -2.38 9.00
C ILE A 74 7.62 -2.40 8.77
N GLY A 75 7.16 -3.18 7.80
CA GLY A 75 5.75 -3.34 7.45
C GLY A 75 5.30 -4.79 7.53
N LEU A 76 4.09 -5.01 8.04
CA LEU A 76 3.49 -6.34 8.13
C LEU A 76 1.99 -6.27 7.83
N SER A 77 1.53 -7.22 7.01
CA SER A 77 0.11 -7.42 6.69
C SER A 77 -0.25 -8.90 6.70
N LEU A 78 -1.54 -9.24 6.80
CA LEU A 78 -1.98 -10.62 6.66
C LEU A 78 -1.62 -11.20 5.28
N ALA A 79 -1.12 -12.43 5.24
CA ALA A 79 -0.74 -13.12 4.01
C ALA A 79 -1.95 -13.71 3.25
N ALA A 80 -3.12 -13.75 3.90
CA ALA A 80 -4.38 -14.16 3.30
C ALA A 80 -5.49 -13.17 3.71
N PRO A 81 -6.60 -13.07 2.95
CA PRO A 81 -7.65 -12.11 3.23
C PRO A 81 -8.28 -12.26 4.61
N GLN A 82 -8.45 -13.49 5.10
CA GLN A 82 -9.11 -13.81 6.37
C GLN A 82 -8.50 -15.04 7.03
N PHE A 83 -8.49 -15.04 8.36
CA PHE A 83 -8.17 -16.20 9.19
C PHE A 83 -9.29 -16.49 10.18
N GLU A 84 -9.59 -17.76 10.40
CA GLU A 84 -10.62 -18.16 11.34
C GLU A 84 -10.27 -17.67 12.76
N THR A 85 -11.28 -17.15 13.47
CA THR A 85 -11.11 -16.65 14.83
C THR A 85 -12.09 -17.34 15.78
N ARG A 86 -11.55 -18.04 16.78
CA ARG A 86 -12.36 -18.63 17.84
C ARG A 86 -12.74 -17.55 18.84
N HIS A 87 -14.02 -17.45 19.16
CA HIS A 87 -14.54 -16.48 20.13
C HIS A 87 -15.50 -17.16 21.11
N ASN A 88 -15.23 -17.02 22.41
CA ASN A 88 -16.10 -17.49 23.48
C ASN A 88 -16.93 -16.32 24.00
N LEU A 89 -18.21 -16.25 23.61
CA LEU A 89 -19.11 -15.14 23.97
C LEU A 89 -19.29 -14.93 25.47
N ARG A 90 -19.22 -15.99 26.27
CA ARG A 90 -19.42 -15.92 27.73
C ARG A 90 -18.23 -15.26 28.43
N THR A 91 -17.02 -15.61 28.00
CA THR A 91 -15.78 -15.12 28.63
C THR A 91 -15.19 -13.91 27.92
N GLY A 92 -15.58 -13.66 26.66
CA GLY A 92 -14.98 -12.68 25.77
C GLY A 92 -13.66 -13.15 25.14
N ALA A 93 -13.16 -14.34 25.51
CA ALA A 93 -11.87 -14.83 25.04
C ALA A 93 -11.86 -15.05 23.53
N ILE A 94 -10.84 -14.52 22.86
CA ILE A 94 -10.66 -14.59 21.42
C ILE A 94 -9.26 -15.09 21.06
N SER A 95 -9.18 -15.90 20.01
CA SER A 95 -7.89 -16.37 19.50
C SER A 95 -7.93 -16.67 18.01
N SER A 96 -6.82 -16.42 17.32
CA SER A 96 -6.64 -16.74 15.91
C SER A 96 -5.19 -17.13 15.64
N ASN A 97 -4.98 -18.11 14.77
CA ASN A 97 -3.68 -18.39 14.18
C ASN A 97 -3.68 -17.83 12.77
N PHE A 98 -2.61 -17.16 12.37
CA PHE A 98 -2.54 -16.48 11.09
C PHE A 98 -1.14 -16.57 10.49
N MET A 99 -1.05 -16.23 9.21
CA MET A 99 0.21 -15.98 8.51
C MET A 99 0.23 -14.52 8.10
N SER A 100 1.41 -13.89 8.19
CA SER A 100 1.62 -12.52 7.76
C SER A 100 2.83 -12.40 6.85
N THR A 101 2.72 -11.47 5.91
CA THR A 101 3.82 -11.04 5.06
C THR A 101 4.57 -9.93 5.79
N LEU A 102 5.88 -10.08 5.92
CA LEU A 102 6.80 -9.13 6.54
C LEU A 102 7.72 -8.55 5.47
N HIS A 103 7.87 -7.23 5.49
CA HIS A 103 8.87 -6.52 4.69
C HIS A 103 9.61 -5.49 5.56
N TYR A 104 10.87 -5.26 5.21
CA TYR A 104 11.67 -4.16 5.69
C TYR A 104 12.65 -3.74 4.57
N GLU A 105 12.84 -2.44 4.40
CA GLU A 105 13.56 -1.85 3.26
C GLU A 105 14.97 -2.43 3.04
N LEU A 106 15.65 -2.87 4.10
CA LEU A 106 16.98 -3.48 3.99
C LEU A 106 16.98 -4.78 3.15
N ILE A 107 15.83 -5.48 3.04
CA ILE A 107 15.70 -6.61 2.10
C ILE A 107 16.02 -6.14 0.69
N ASP A 108 15.41 -5.05 0.25
CA ASP A 108 15.57 -4.55 -1.11
C ASP A 108 17.00 -4.07 -1.36
N LYS A 109 17.62 -3.43 -0.35
CA LYS A 109 19.02 -2.97 -0.43
C LYS A 109 20.02 -4.12 -0.57
N VAL A 110 19.77 -5.25 0.08
CA VAL A 110 20.72 -6.39 0.12
C VAL A 110 20.44 -7.42 -0.97
N LYS A 111 19.17 -7.69 -1.27
CA LYS A 111 18.76 -8.69 -2.26
C LYS A 111 18.41 -8.12 -3.62
N GLY A 112 18.17 -6.82 -3.70
CA GLY A 112 17.51 -6.21 -4.85
C GLY A 112 16.04 -6.63 -4.91
N TYR A 113 15.50 -6.58 -6.11
CA TYR A 113 14.11 -6.89 -6.41
C TYR A 113 14.00 -8.24 -7.11
N ARG A 114 12.79 -8.81 -7.12
CA ARG A 114 12.53 -10.11 -7.75
C ARG A 114 12.65 -9.98 -9.27
N ASN A 115 13.44 -10.86 -9.88
CA ASN A 115 13.42 -11.07 -11.33
C ASN A 115 12.16 -11.86 -11.67
N VAL A 116 11.20 -11.18 -12.26
CA VAL A 116 9.99 -11.80 -12.82
C VAL A 116 10.08 -11.67 -14.33
N GLU A 117 9.79 -12.74 -15.07
CA GLU A 117 9.72 -12.68 -16.53
C GLU A 117 8.53 -11.79 -16.90
N LYS A 118 8.80 -10.53 -17.22
CA LYS A 118 7.79 -9.52 -17.57
C LYS A 118 7.55 -9.46 -19.07
N VAL A 119 6.58 -8.65 -19.44
CA VAL A 119 6.42 -8.10 -20.79
C VAL A 119 7.76 -7.49 -21.24
N LYS A 120 8.17 -7.80 -22.48
CA LYS A 120 9.46 -7.38 -23.03
C LYS A 120 9.53 -5.84 -23.09
N GLY A 121 10.45 -5.25 -22.31
CA GLY A 121 10.75 -3.81 -22.34
C GLY A 121 10.46 -3.06 -21.04
N GLU A 122 9.66 -3.61 -20.13
CA GLU A 122 9.27 -2.95 -18.86
C GLU A 122 10.25 -3.26 -17.73
N MET A 123 10.77 -2.20 -17.10
CA MET A 123 11.73 -2.29 -15.99
C MET A 123 11.35 -1.41 -14.78
N ASP A 124 10.08 -1.02 -14.68
CA ASP A 124 9.49 -0.12 -13.67
C ASP A 124 8.95 -0.81 -12.42
N ALA A 125 8.44 -2.04 -12.51
CA ALA A 125 7.91 -2.71 -11.32
C ALA A 125 9.02 -3.36 -10.48
N PHE A 126 9.44 -2.71 -9.40
CA PHE A 126 10.47 -3.19 -8.48
C PHE A 126 9.83 -4.00 -7.34
N ILE A 127 9.44 -5.24 -7.66
CA ILE A 127 8.72 -6.13 -6.73
C ILE A 127 9.68 -6.61 -5.64
N PRO A 128 9.38 -6.36 -4.34
CA PRO A 128 10.28 -6.71 -3.26
C PRO A 128 10.26 -8.21 -2.98
N PHE A 129 11.34 -8.70 -2.38
CA PHE A 129 11.28 -9.95 -1.64
C PHE A 129 10.58 -9.72 -0.31
N THR A 130 9.82 -10.69 0.17
CA THR A 130 9.14 -10.62 1.47
C THR A 130 9.39 -11.87 2.28
N GLU A 131 9.25 -11.75 3.59
CA GLU A 131 9.35 -12.85 4.55
C GLU A 131 7.97 -13.22 5.05
N THR A 132 7.83 -14.43 5.60
CA THR A 132 6.56 -14.87 6.16
C THR A 132 6.71 -15.16 7.64
N MET A 133 5.82 -14.58 8.44
CA MET A 133 5.72 -14.82 9.86
C MET A 133 4.48 -15.67 10.16
N LYS A 134 4.63 -16.67 11.02
CA LYS A 134 3.50 -17.44 11.56
C LYS A 134 3.09 -16.81 12.89
N GLY A 135 1.85 -16.36 12.98
CA GLY A 135 1.32 -15.62 14.11
C GLY A 135 0.25 -16.36 14.89
N ALA A 136 0.15 -16.01 16.17
CA ALA A 136 -0.96 -16.33 17.04
C ALA A 136 -1.40 -15.05 17.78
N PHE A 137 -2.69 -14.77 17.72
CA PHE A 137 -3.35 -13.71 18.47
C PHE A 137 -4.15 -14.33 19.61
N LYS A 138 -4.05 -13.75 20.81
CA LYS A 138 -4.91 -14.04 21.96
C LYS A 138 -5.38 -12.73 22.56
N GLY A 139 -6.65 -12.65 22.91
CA GLY A 139 -7.21 -11.44 23.48
C GLY A 139 -8.56 -11.64 24.13
N ASN A 140 -9.19 -10.54 24.50
CA ASN A 140 -10.51 -10.52 25.09
C ASN A 140 -11.34 -9.34 24.56
N PHE A 141 -12.54 -9.66 24.09
CA PHE A 141 -13.66 -8.74 23.97
C PHE A 141 -14.42 -8.63 25.31
N PRO A 142 -15.37 -7.69 25.45
CA PRO A 142 -16.24 -7.65 26.63
C PRO A 142 -17.06 -8.93 26.73
N GLN A 143 -17.28 -9.42 27.95
CA GLN A 143 -18.15 -10.56 28.19
C GLN A 143 -19.56 -10.29 27.68
N ASN A 144 -20.18 -11.30 27.07
CA ASN A 144 -21.52 -11.23 26.49
C ASN A 144 -21.68 -10.08 25.47
N MET A 145 -20.59 -9.77 24.75
CA MET A 145 -20.57 -8.75 23.72
C MET A 145 -21.68 -8.98 22.68
N LYS A 146 -22.47 -7.93 22.44
CA LYS A 146 -23.45 -7.84 21.37
C LYS A 146 -22.90 -6.95 20.26
N LEU A 147 -23.16 -7.31 19.01
CA LEU A 147 -22.84 -6.49 17.85
C LEU A 147 -23.95 -5.44 17.68
N ASP A 148 -23.72 -4.26 18.23
CA ASP A 148 -24.58 -3.08 18.07
C ASP A 148 -23.79 -1.97 17.38
N GLU A 149 -24.37 -1.36 16.34
CA GLU A 149 -23.78 -0.28 15.54
C GLU A 149 -23.46 0.97 16.38
N LYS A 150 -24.06 1.12 17.57
CA LYS A 150 -23.80 2.24 18.49
C LYS A 150 -22.82 1.91 19.61
N ALA A 151 -22.42 0.64 19.78
CA ALA A 151 -21.57 0.23 20.88
C ALA A 151 -20.09 0.47 20.57
N LYS A 152 -19.39 1.16 21.48
CA LYS A 152 -17.92 1.16 21.52
C LYS A 152 -17.47 -0.15 22.15
N ILE A 153 -17.00 -1.06 21.34
CA ILE A 153 -16.46 -2.34 21.80
C ILE A 153 -14.98 -2.13 22.07
N THR A 154 -14.45 -2.74 23.13
CA THR A 154 -13.00 -2.70 23.39
C THR A 154 -12.40 -4.09 23.26
N ILE A 155 -11.18 -4.17 22.76
CA ILE A 155 -10.41 -5.39 22.71
C ILE A 155 -9.04 -5.14 23.35
N SER A 156 -8.50 -6.16 23.99
CA SER A 156 -7.12 -6.18 24.48
C SER A 156 -6.50 -7.52 24.15
N GLY A 157 -5.18 -7.58 24.04
CA GLY A 157 -4.53 -8.84 23.74
C GLY A 157 -3.04 -8.75 23.48
N ASP A 158 -2.52 -9.88 23.08
CA ASP A 158 -1.15 -10.09 22.68
C ASP A 158 -1.09 -10.87 21.37
N MET A 159 -0.06 -10.55 20.59
CA MET A 159 0.28 -11.23 19.36
C MET A 159 1.71 -11.71 19.47
N GLN A 160 1.93 -12.97 19.13
CA GLN A 160 3.26 -13.52 18.94
C GLN A 160 3.37 -14.00 17.51
N MET A 161 4.45 -13.64 16.84
CA MET A 161 4.77 -14.02 15.48
C MET A 161 6.21 -14.53 15.44
N ASP A 162 6.41 -15.68 14.83
CA ASP A 162 7.72 -16.30 14.65
C ASP A 162 8.02 -16.44 13.16
N LEU A 163 9.26 -16.19 12.75
CA LEU A 163 9.68 -16.30 11.36
C LEU A 163 9.49 -17.73 10.86
N SER A 164 8.82 -17.86 9.71
CA SER A 164 8.48 -19.15 9.11
C SER A 164 9.09 -19.36 7.73
N SER A 165 9.34 -18.28 6.99
CA SER A 165 10.04 -18.28 5.72
C SER A 165 10.92 -17.03 5.65
N SER A 166 12.21 -17.23 5.37
CA SER A 166 13.23 -16.18 5.44
C SER A 166 13.85 -15.90 4.08
N VAL A 167 14.13 -14.62 3.82
CA VAL A 167 14.96 -14.16 2.70
C VAL A 167 16.31 -13.66 3.24
N LEU A 168 16.27 -12.78 4.26
CA LEU A 168 17.44 -12.36 5.02
C LEU A 168 17.44 -12.90 6.45
N GLY A 169 16.26 -13.16 7.03
CA GLY A 169 16.06 -13.67 8.37
C GLY A 169 16.55 -12.70 9.43
N LEU A 170 16.21 -11.42 9.29
CA LEU A 170 16.63 -10.37 10.24
C LEU A 170 15.87 -10.44 11.56
N PHE A 171 14.58 -10.78 11.49
CA PHE A 171 13.66 -10.78 12.61
C PHE A 171 13.16 -12.20 12.85
N ASP A 172 13.67 -12.83 13.92
CA ASP A 172 13.29 -14.20 14.28
C ASP A 172 11.89 -14.25 14.89
N LYS A 173 11.53 -13.20 15.65
CA LYS A 173 10.29 -13.14 16.42
C LYS A 173 9.82 -11.72 16.64
N LEU A 174 8.51 -11.51 16.59
CA LEU A 174 7.83 -10.28 16.97
C LEU A 174 6.77 -10.58 18.02
N THR A 175 6.79 -9.86 19.13
CA THR A 175 5.72 -9.90 20.15
C THR A 175 5.12 -8.52 20.28
N ILE A 176 3.80 -8.40 20.23
CA ILE A 176 3.08 -7.13 20.44
C ILE A 176 2.10 -7.33 21.57
N LYS A 177 2.06 -6.37 22.51
CA LYS A 177 1.07 -6.32 23.57
C LYS A 177 0.32 -5.01 23.47
N PHE A 178 -1.01 -5.08 23.52
CA PHE A 178 -1.84 -3.89 23.53
C PHE A 178 -2.92 -3.99 24.60
N GLY A 179 -3.12 -2.86 25.30
CA GLY A 179 -4.17 -2.71 26.28
C GLY A 179 -5.55 -2.62 25.62
N LYS A 180 -6.49 -1.93 26.27
CA LYS A 180 -7.82 -1.72 25.70
C LYS A 180 -7.74 -0.74 24.53
N ILE A 181 -7.94 -1.24 23.31
CA ILE A 181 -8.21 -0.43 22.12
C ILE A 181 -9.71 -0.45 21.82
N VAL A 182 -10.22 0.64 21.25
CA VAL A 182 -11.61 0.69 20.79
C VAL A 182 -11.68 0.08 19.39
N VAL A 183 -12.63 -0.84 19.19
CA VAL A 183 -13.05 -1.27 17.87
C VAL A 183 -14.46 -0.76 17.58
N GLU A 184 -14.64 -0.20 16.40
CA GLU A 184 -15.91 0.34 15.94
C GLU A 184 -16.57 -0.64 14.98
N LEU A 185 -17.89 -0.80 15.11
CA LEU A 185 -18.68 -1.59 14.18
C LEU A 185 -19.04 -0.74 12.97
N ALA A 186 -18.67 -1.19 11.77
CA ALA A 186 -18.93 -0.44 10.55
C ALA A 186 -19.38 -1.35 9.41
N LYS A 187 -20.33 -0.84 8.61
CA LYS A 187 -20.83 -1.49 7.39
C LYS A 187 -19.89 -1.29 6.21
N ILE A 188 -19.33 -0.08 6.08
CA ILE A 188 -18.37 0.31 5.04
C ILE A 188 -17.22 1.05 5.75
N SER A 189 -15.96 0.75 5.42
CA SER A 189 -14.79 1.53 5.88
C SER A 189 -14.27 2.38 4.76
N VAL A 190 -13.89 3.59 5.10
CA VAL A 190 -12.88 4.31 4.32
C VAL A 190 -11.52 3.77 4.74
N GLU A 191 -10.82 3.10 3.83
CA GLU A 191 -9.42 2.75 3.99
C GLU A 191 -8.57 3.85 3.36
N THR A 192 -7.69 4.42 4.17
CA THR A 192 -6.91 5.59 3.81
C THR A 192 -5.44 5.24 3.79
N LEU A 193 -4.74 5.74 2.78
CA LEU A 193 -3.29 5.70 2.66
C LEU A 193 -2.77 7.14 2.62
N LYS A 194 -1.80 7.46 3.47
CA LYS A 194 -1.16 8.78 3.43
C LYS A 194 -0.09 8.80 2.35
N ILE A 195 0.00 9.93 1.68
CA ILE A 195 0.98 10.22 0.65
C ILE A 195 1.81 11.41 1.11
N GLN A 196 3.13 11.30 1.01
CA GLN A 196 4.08 12.37 1.23
C GLN A 196 4.67 12.81 -0.11
N PRO A 197 4.19 13.92 -0.71
CA PRO A 197 4.85 14.49 -1.88
C PRO A 197 6.25 15.00 -1.49
N VAL A 198 7.23 14.77 -2.35
CA VAL A 198 8.61 15.22 -2.19
C VAL A 198 9.05 15.91 -3.47
N PHE A 199 9.32 17.22 -3.37
CA PHE A 199 9.70 18.08 -4.48
C PHE A 199 11.15 18.54 -4.33
N ILE A 200 11.76 18.99 -5.43
CA ILE A 200 13.14 19.49 -5.46
C ILE A 200 13.09 20.99 -5.67
N GLY A 201 13.67 21.73 -4.72
CA GLY A 201 13.66 23.18 -4.68
C GLY A 201 13.88 23.71 -3.27
N THR A 202 13.85 25.03 -3.09
CA THR A 202 14.11 25.65 -1.78
C THR A 202 12.87 25.78 -0.89
N GLY A 203 11.68 25.49 -1.42
CA GLY A 203 10.41 25.58 -0.69
C GLY A 203 9.21 25.92 -1.59
N PRO A 204 8.01 26.10 -1.02
CA PRO A 204 6.77 26.33 -1.78
C PRO A 204 6.74 27.66 -2.56
N ALA A 205 7.59 28.62 -2.20
CA ALA A 205 7.72 29.89 -2.92
C ALA A 205 8.77 29.87 -4.04
N ASP A 206 9.49 28.75 -4.23
CA ASP A 206 10.49 28.61 -5.29
C ASP A 206 9.78 28.43 -6.65
N PRO A 207 9.89 29.39 -7.58
CA PRO A 207 9.23 29.29 -8.89
C PRO A 207 9.83 28.18 -9.78
N HIS A 208 11.00 27.68 -9.40
CA HIS A 208 11.71 26.61 -10.09
C HIS A 208 11.58 25.27 -9.37
N ALA A 209 10.80 25.16 -8.29
CA ALA A 209 10.54 23.87 -7.68
C ALA A 209 9.85 22.90 -8.66
N THR A 210 10.14 21.62 -8.51
CA THR A 210 9.41 20.54 -9.20
C THR A 210 8.04 20.30 -8.55
N GLY A 211 7.23 19.42 -9.14
CA GLY A 211 5.89 19.09 -8.65
C GLY A 211 4.78 19.85 -9.37
N LYS A 212 5.09 20.52 -10.49
CA LYS A 212 4.13 21.28 -11.29
C LYS A 212 3.01 20.41 -11.87
N ALA A 213 3.30 19.15 -12.17
CA ALA A 213 2.29 18.20 -12.66
C ALA A 213 1.47 17.55 -11.53
N PHE A 214 1.96 17.62 -10.29
CA PHE A 214 1.50 16.75 -9.20
C PHE A 214 0.03 16.95 -8.84
N ASP A 215 -0.47 18.19 -8.81
CA ASP A 215 -1.86 18.45 -8.44
C ASP A 215 -2.86 17.82 -9.41
N THR A 216 -2.58 17.89 -10.71
CA THR A 216 -3.37 17.22 -11.75
C THR A 216 -3.31 15.71 -11.59
N LEU A 217 -2.10 15.13 -11.46
CA LEU A 217 -1.90 13.68 -11.28
C LEU A 217 -2.62 13.15 -10.02
N ARG A 218 -2.53 13.90 -8.91
CA ARG A 218 -3.25 13.63 -7.66
C ARG A 218 -4.77 13.68 -7.86
N ALA A 219 -5.28 14.69 -8.57
CA ALA A 219 -6.71 14.82 -8.81
C ALA A 219 -7.25 13.61 -9.57
N ARG A 220 -6.57 13.21 -10.65
CA ARG A 220 -6.91 12.03 -11.47
C ARG A 220 -6.80 10.72 -10.71
N SER A 221 -5.78 10.60 -9.86
CA SER A 221 -5.64 9.45 -8.95
C SER A 221 -6.82 9.32 -7.99
N ASN A 222 -7.25 10.43 -7.38
CA ASN A 222 -8.40 10.42 -6.47
C ASN A 222 -9.73 10.17 -7.18
N GLU A 223 -9.89 10.69 -8.39
CA GLU A 223 -11.04 10.43 -9.25
C GLU A 223 -11.16 8.93 -9.54
N LEU A 224 -10.10 8.35 -10.11
CA LEU A 224 -10.09 6.96 -10.55
C LEU A 224 -10.25 5.97 -9.39
N TRP A 225 -9.45 6.11 -8.33
CA TRP A 225 -9.58 5.22 -7.16
C TRP A 225 -10.86 5.48 -6.36
N GLY A 226 -11.46 6.67 -6.52
CA GLY A 226 -12.79 6.99 -6.02
C GLY A 226 -13.90 6.13 -6.64
N LYS A 227 -13.69 5.57 -7.85
CA LYS A 227 -14.60 4.63 -8.50
C LYS A 227 -14.78 3.33 -7.72
N CYS A 228 -13.86 2.98 -6.80
CA CYS A 228 -14.00 1.77 -5.99
C CYS A 228 -15.17 1.77 -4.97
N GLY A 229 -15.88 2.89 -4.80
CA GLY A 229 -16.80 3.11 -3.68
C GLY A 229 -17.88 2.05 -3.41
N SER A 230 -18.47 1.47 -4.44
CA SER A 230 -19.48 0.42 -4.30
C SER A 230 -18.91 -0.95 -3.87
N VAL A 231 -17.59 -1.14 -3.97
CA VAL A 231 -16.88 -2.38 -3.64
C VAL A 231 -16.06 -2.22 -2.35
N ARG A 232 -15.23 -1.18 -2.30
CA ARG A 232 -14.37 -0.84 -1.16
C ARG A 232 -13.97 0.63 -1.26
N CYS A 233 -14.18 1.38 -0.18
CA CYS A 233 -13.86 2.80 -0.19
C CYS A 233 -12.37 3.02 0.09
N LEU A 234 -11.59 3.25 -0.96
CA LEU A 234 -10.16 3.59 -0.90
C LEU A 234 -9.99 5.11 -1.03
N LYS A 235 -9.09 5.69 -0.24
CA LYS A 235 -8.75 7.12 -0.29
C LYS A 235 -7.26 7.35 -0.10
N PHE A 236 -6.73 8.33 -0.84
CA PHE A 236 -5.41 8.88 -0.61
C PHE A 236 -5.53 10.24 0.07
N VAL A 237 -4.77 10.43 1.14
CA VAL A 237 -4.66 11.72 1.83
C VAL A 237 -3.24 12.21 1.66
N TYR A 238 -3.09 13.44 1.19
CA TYR A 238 -1.81 14.01 0.82
C TYR A 238 -1.38 14.99 1.90
N ASN A 239 -0.17 14.80 2.43
CA ASN A 239 0.47 15.76 3.30
C ASN A 239 0.95 16.98 2.49
N GLU A 240 1.35 18.04 3.19
CA GLU A 240 2.12 19.13 2.58
C GLU A 240 3.44 18.61 1.99
N PRO A 241 3.88 19.12 0.82
CA PRO A 241 5.12 18.65 0.20
C PRO A 241 6.36 18.92 1.06
N VAL A 242 7.30 17.97 1.04
CA VAL A 242 8.67 18.17 1.55
C VAL A 242 9.54 18.64 0.39
N TYR A 243 10.43 19.61 0.64
CA TYR A 243 11.33 20.16 -0.38
C TYR A 243 12.78 19.75 -0.10
N ILE A 244 13.43 19.16 -1.09
CA ILE A 244 14.85 18.82 -1.08
C ILE A 244 15.60 19.92 -1.82
N ASN A 245 16.46 20.66 -1.11
CA ASN A 245 17.30 21.70 -1.69
C ASN A 245 18.57 21.11 -2.32
N ASN A 246 18.40 20.31 -3.37
CA ASN A 246 19.49 19.77 -4.17
C ASN A 246 19.09 19.69 -5.65
N ASN A 247 19.52 20.69 -6.42
CA ASN A 247 19.17 20.80 -7.84
C ASN A 247 19.71 19.65 -8.70
N ALA A 248 20.69 18.87 -8.23
CA ALA A 248 21.18 17.70 -8.96
C ALA A 248 20.08 16.65 -9.19
N TYR A 249 19.07 16.58 -8.32
CA TYR A 249 17.96 15.64 -8.48
C TYR A 249 16.84 16.12 -9.42
N LYS A 250 16.89 17.35 -9.94
CA LYS A 250 15.86 17.83 -10.90
C LYS A 250 15.87 17.01 -12.19
N VAL A 251 17.04 16.51 -12.58
CA VAL A 251 17.21 15.62 -13.73
C VAL A 251 17.77 14.32 -13.21
N LEU A 252 17.05 13.22 -13.43
CA LEU A 252 17.53 11.89 -13.07
C LEU A 252 18.01 11.17 -14.33
N ASP A 253 19.26 10.73 -14.35
CA ASP A 253 19.88 10.07 -15.48
C ASP A 253 20.05 8.56 -15.30
N SER A 254 20.02 8.06 -14.07
CA SER A 254 20.20 6.63 -13.76
C SER A 254 19.33 6.12 -12.59
N SER A 255 19.18 4.80 -12.49
CA SER A 255 18.53 4.16 -11.33
C SER A 255 19.25 4.47 -10.02
N THR A 256 20.57 4.59 -10.04
CA THR A 256 21.37 4.97 -8.86
C THR A 256 21.04 6.37 -8.35
N GLU A 257 20.79 7.33 -9.24
CA GLU A 257 20.36 8.68 -8.83
C GLU A 257 18.95 8.67 -8.24
N ALA A 258 18.04 7.88 -8.80
CA ALA A 258 16.72 7.66 -8.22
C ALA A 258 16.81 7.00 -6.83
N ASP A 259 17.71 6.04 -6.65
CA ASP A 259 17.96 5.41 -5.34
C ASP A 259 18.47 6.43 -4.31
N ASN A 260 19.40 7.30 -4.71
CA ASN A 260 19.92 8.37 -3.86
C ASN A 260 18.82 9.37 -3.49
N LEU A 261 18.00 9.80 -4.46
CA LEU A 261 16.87 10.70 -4.23
C LEU A 261 15.88 10.09 -3.22
N ARG A 262 15.51 8.82 -3.40
CA ARG A 262 14.59 8.11 -2.49
C ARG A 262 15.12 7.99 -1.06
N ALA A 263 16.43 8.09 -0.86
CA ALA A 263 17.06 8.03 0.47
C ALA A 263 17.02 9.36 1.24
N GLU A 264 16.70 10.49 0.58
CA GLU A 264 16.66 11.83 1.19
C GLU A 264 15.51 12.00 2.18
N VAL A 265 14.41 11.28 1.97
CA VAL A 265 13.20 11.34 2.81
C VAL A 265 12.78 9.92 3.22
N ASP A 266 12.50 9.76 4.51
CA ASP A 266 12.09 8.49 5.13
C ASP A 266 10.96 8.76 6.13
N VAL A 267 9.71 8.62 5.67
CA VAL A 267 8.49 8.79 6.45
C VAL A 267 7.88 7.43 6.75
N THR A 268 7.62 7.18 8.04
CA THR A 268 7.19 5.85 8.50
C THR A 268 5.72 5.54 8.22
N ASP A 269 4.86 6.56 8.09
CA ASP A 269 3.40 6.40 8.03
C ASP A 269 2.76 6.91 6.74
N ALA A 270 3.55 7.12 5.68
CA ALA A 270 3.10 7.58 4.38
C ALA A 270 3.96 6.99 3.26
N ILE A 271 3.40 6.94 2.06
CA ILE A 271 4.12 6.60 0.83
C ILE A 271 4.74 7.87 0.26
N GLU A 272 6.06 7.89 0.09
CA GLU A 272 6.74 9.02 -0.53
C GLU A 272 6.65 8.98 -2.05
N ILE A 273 6.37 10.15 -2.64
CA ILE A 273 6.34 10.35 -4.08
C ILE A 273 7.31 11.46 -4.44
N PHE A 274 8.43 11.08 -5.03
CA PHE A 274 9.49 11.98 -5.46
C PHE A 274 9.21 12.45 -6.88
N VAL A 275 9.11 13.76 -7.08
CA VAL A 275 8.82 14.35 -8.39
C VAL A 275 10.05 15.09 -8.89
N ALA A 276 10.74 14.53 -9.87
CA ALA A 276 11.81 15.20 -10.61
C ALA A 276 11.23 16.18 -11.64
N GLU A 277 12.06 17.06 -12.20
CA GLU A 277 11.65 17.89 -13.33
C GLU A 277 11.52 17.01 -14.58
N LYS A 278 12.54 16.17 -14.83
CA LYS A 278 12.60 15.24 -15.95
C LYS A 278 13.49 14.04 -15.65
N MET A 279 13.38 13.01 -16.46
CA MET A 279 14.30 11.87 -16.47
C MET A 279 15.04 11.78 -17.81
N SER A 280 16.22 11.16 -17.82
CA SER A 280 16.90 10.85 -19.07
C SER A 280 16.00 10.03 -19.97
N THR A 281 16.22 10.12 -21.27
CA THR A 281 15.47 9.32 -22.24
C THR A 281 15.52 7.83 -21.91
N SER A 282 16.66 7.30 -21.46
CA SER A 282 16.78 5.90 -21.09
C SER A 282 15.87 5.53 -19.92
N LEU A 283 15.84 6.34 -18.85
CA LEU A 283 14.96 6.10 -17.71
C LEU A 283 13.50 6.30 -18.08
N THR A 284 13.18 7.39 -18.77
CA THR A 284 11.83 7.69 -19.24
C THR A 284 11.25 6.55 -20.05
N CYS A 285 12.01 5.99 -21.02
CA CYS A 285 11.52 4.87 -21.81
C CYS A 285 11.43 3.57 -20.98
N ALA A 286 12.39 3.30 -20.09
CA ALA A 286 12.42 2.08 -19.28
C ALA A 286 11.33 2.02 -18.20
N TRP A 287 10.94 3.19 -17.70
CA TRP A 287 9.98 3.33 -16.61
C TRP A 287 8.66 3.97 -17.05
N GLY A 288 8.47 4.27 -18.34
CA GLY A 288 7.28 5.02 -18.74
C GLY A 288 7.15 6.39 -18.05
N GLY A 289 8.29 6.98 -17.65
CA GLY A 289 8.39 8.26 -16.93
C GLY A 289 8.26 8.21 -15.41
N GLY A 290 8.05 7.04 -14.81
CA GLY A 290 8.06 6.88 -13.36
C GLY A 290 7.97 5.43 -12.91
N ALA A 291 8.43 5.14 -11.70
CA ALA A 291 8.48 3.77 -11.22
C ALA A 291 8.08 3.65 -9.75
N THR A 292 7.47 2.52 -9.42
CA THR A 292 7.15 2.12 -8.05
C THR A 292 8.19 1.13 -7.52
N PHE A 293 8.85 1.55 -6.44
CA PHE A 293 9.81 0.78 -5.69
C PHE A 293 9.13 0.05 -4.54
N SER A 294 9.53 -1.21 -4.30
CA SER A 294 9.09 -2.01 -3.15
C SER A 294 7.57 -2.20 -3.08
N SER A 295 6.91 -2.36 -4.23
CA SER A 295 5.46 -2.49 -4.41
C SER A 295 4.76 -3.33 -3.34
N GLY A 296 3.60 -2.83 -2.86
CA GLY A 296 2.75 -3.53 -1.89
C GLY A 296 3.24 -3.49 -0.43
N THR A 297 4.34 -2.81 -0.14
CA THR A 297 4.95 -2.76 1.20
C THR A 297 4.84 -1.39 1.86
N ALA A 298 5.13 -1.32 3.16
CA ALA A 298 5.21 -0.04 3.87
C ALA A 298 6.40 0.82 3.42
N SER A 299 7.39 0.23 2.74
CA SER A 299 8.56 0.94 2.21
C SER A 299 8.36 1.35 0.75
N SER A 300 7.14 1.22 0.20
CA SER A 300 6.91 1.55 -1.20
C SER A 300 7.15 3.03 -1.46
N LYS A 301 7.84 3.35 -2.55
CA LYS A 301 8.15 4.73 -2.95
C LYS A 301 7.91 4.89 -4.44
N ILE A 302 7.42 6.05 -4.87
CA ILE A 302 7.26 6.36 -6.29
C ILE A 302 8.29 7.42 -6.68
N VAL A 303 8.96 7.23 -7.82
CA VAL A 303 9.74 8.28 -8.48
C VAL A 303 9.05 8.59 -9.79
N THR A 304 8.68 9.85 -10.01
CA THR A 304 8.00 10.32 -11.23
C THR A 304 8.56 11.69 -11.64
N SER A 305 8.00 12.31 -12.67
CA SER A 305 8.49 13.60 -13.17
C SER A 305 7.37 14.55 -13.61
N ASP A 306 7.70 15.84 -13.75
CA ASP A 306 6.78 16.84 -14.29
C ASP A 306 6.51 16.65 -15.80
N GLU A 307 7.40 15.95 -16.52
CA GLU A 307 7.23 15.64 -17.95
C GLU A 307 6.02 14.73 -18.25
N GLN A 308 5.41 14.10 -17.25
CA GLN A 308 4.19 13.30 -17.40
C GLN A 308 3.06 14.06 -18.12
N LEU A 309 2.94 15.36 -17.87
CA LEU A 309 1.92 16.21 -18.50
C LEU A 309 2.49 17.16 -19.56
N ASN A 310 3.77 17.04 -19.87
CA ASN A 310 4.46 17.88 -20.85
C ASN A 310 5.57 17.08 -21.55
N VAL A 311 5.19 15.94 -22.11
CA VAL A 311 6.13 15.05 -22.81
C VAL A 311 6.74 15.82 -24.00
N PRO A 312 8.08 15.94 -24.12
CA PRO A 312 8.71 16.74 -25.17
C PRO A 312 8.33 16.32 -26.61
N CYS A 313 8.23 17.31 -27.52
CA CYS A 313 7.99 17.09 -28.95
C CYS A 313 9.24 17.42 -29.80
N PRO A 314 9.64 16.58 -30.78
CA PRO A 314 9.11 15.24 -31.04
C PRO A 314 9.46 14.29 -29.88
N CYS A 315 8.61 13.29 -29.61
CA CYS A 315 8.94 12.30 -28.60
C CYS A 315 10.30 11.63 -28.92
N PRO A 316 11.16 11.37 -27.93
CA PRO A 316 12.44 10.72 -28.17
C PRO A 316 12.30 9.41 -28.96
N ALA A 317 12.92 9.34 -30.14
CA ALA A 317 12.81 8.22 -31.08
C ALA A 317 13.23 6.87 -30.46
N SER A 318 14.10 6.88 -29.45
CA SER A 318 14.56 5.71 -28.72
C SER A 318 13.49 5.08 -27.80
N CYS A 319 12.37 5.74 -27.55
CA CYS A 319 11.26 5.12 -26.79
C CYS A 319 10.41 4.17 -27.64
N ALA A 320 10.52 4.19 -28.98
CA ALA A 320 9.70 3.35 -29.86
C ALA A 320 9.86 1.83 -29.59
N THR A 321 11.03 1.39 -29.12
CA THR A 321 11.27 -0.02 -28.72
C THR A 321 10.70 -0.39 -27.35
N TYR A 322 10.33 0.62 -26.54
CA TYR A 322 9.79 0.48 -25.19
C TYR A 322 8.30 0.85 -25.13
N CYS A 323 7.69 1.18 -26.26
CA CYS A 323 6.25 1.42 -26.38
C CYS A 323 5.54 0.13 -26.78
N PRO A 324 4.93 -0.61 -25.83
CA PRO A 324 4.26 -1.88 -26.13
C PRO A 324 3.04 -1.71 -27.05
N LEU A 325 2.49 -0.49 -27.18
CA LEU A 325 1.18 -0.23 -27.78
C LEU A 325 1.19 0.71 -29.00
N GLY A 326 2.34 1.14 -29.52
CA GLY A 326 2.41 1.99 -30.73
C GLY A 326 3.51 3.07 -30.72
N PRO A 327 3.50 4.02 -31.68
CA PRO A 327 4.45 5.12 -31.70
C PRO A 327 4.22 6.04 -30.49
N CYS A 328 5.31 6.60 -29.96
CA CYS A 328 5.24 7.52 -28.83
C CYS A 328 4.48 8.82 -29.18
N SER A 329 3.71 9.34 -28.21
CA SER A 329 2.98 10.60 -28.29
C SER A 329 3.68 11.69 -27.45
N CYS A 330 3.44 12.97 -27.75
CA CYS A 330 4.00 14.09 -26.95
C CYS A 330 2.89 15.05 -26.46
N GLY A 331 3.21 15.91 -25.50
CA GLY A 331 2.25 16.79 -24.82
C GLY A 331 1.69 16.19 -23.52
N ALA A 332 0.45 16.54 -23.17
CA ALA A 332 -0.22 16.07 -21.96
C ALA A 332 -0.75 14.64 -22.16
N LEU A 333 0.09 13.65 -21.89
CA LEU A 333 -0.18 12.26 -22.23
C LEU A 333 -0.58 11.40 -21.03
N ASN A 334 0.00 11.61 -19.86
CA ASN A 334 -0.07 10.65 -18.76
C ASN A 334 -0.87 11.16 -17.56
N ASN A 335 -2.14 11.47 -17.78
CA ASN A 335 -3.01 12.01 -16.74
C ASN A 335 -3.26 11.01 -15.61
N TYR A 336 -3.21 9.71 -15.91
CA TYR A 336 -3.51 8.64 -14.95
C TYR A 336 -2.26 7.86 -14.47
N HIS A 337 -1.05 8.31 -14.84
CA HIS A 337 0.20 7.66 -14.42
C HIS A 337 0.33 7.51 -12.91
N LEU A 338 0.08 8.57 -12.14
CA LEU A 338 0.15 8.44 -10.68
C LEU A 338 -0.90 7.45 -10.14
N ALA A 339 -2.05 7.33 -10.78
CA ALA A 339 -3.08 6.40 -10.37
C ALA A 339 -2.63 4.95 -10.60
N HIS A 340 -1.90 4.70 -11.69
CA HIS A 340 -1.26 3.43 -12.00
C HIS A 340 -0.18 3.07 -10.98
N GLU A 341 0.77 3.98 -10.72
CA GLU A 341 1.84 3.76 -9.74
C GLU A 341 1.29 3.50 -8.33
N LEU A 342 0.25 4.24 -7.94
CA LEU A 342 -0.46 3.97 -6.68
C LEU A 342 -1.11 2.59 -6.66
N GLY A 343 -1.47 2.03 -7.82
CA GLY A 343 -1.89 0.64 -7.97
C GLY A 343 -0.81 -0.35 -7.55
N HIS A 344 0.43 -0.15 -8.00
CA HIS A 344 1.59 -0.95 -7.56
C HIS A 344 1.89 -0.77 -6.07
N VAL A 345 1.81 0.45 -5.56
CA VAL A 345 1.94 0.73 -4.12
C VAL A 345 0.95 -0.08 -3.30
N ILE A 346 -0.28 -0.25 -3.80
CA ILE A 346 -1.32 -1.06 -3.17
C ILE A 346 -1.34 -2.51 -3.69
N ASN A 347 -0.18 -3.03 -4.08
CA ASN A 347 0.07 -4.45 -4.38
C ASN A 347 -0.71 -5.00 -5.59
N LEU A 348 -0.95 -4.18 -6.62
CA LEU A 348 -1.54 -4.64 -7.87
C LEU A 348 -0.47 -4.79 -8.96
N ASP A 349 -0.56 -5.87 -9.72
CA ASP A 349 0.29 -6.13 -10.88
C ASP A 349 -0.29 -5.54 -12.17
N HIS A 350 0.47 -5.61 -13.26
CA HIS A 350 -0.09 -5.39 -14.61
C HIS A 350 -0.98 -6.57 -15.06
N PRO A 351 -1.94 -6.33 -15.98
CA PRO A 351 -2.76 -7.38 -16.57
C PRO A 351 -1.97 -8.29 -17.51
N SER A 352 -1.45 -9.41 -17.01
CA SER A 352 -0.96 -10.56 -17.80
C SER A 352 -0.32 -11.64 -16.92
N GLY A 353 -0.08 -11.35 -15.64
CA GLY A 353 0.36 -12.32 -14.65
C GLY A 353 0.42 -11.68 -13.27
N ALA A 354 0.19 -12.48 -12.22
CA ALA A 354 0.48 -12.09 -10.85
C ALA A 354 1.92 -12.52 -10.55
N TYR A 355 2.88 -11.69 -10.93
CA TYR A 355 4.31 -11.89 -10.76
C TYR A 355 4.76 -11.62 -9.32
N GLY A 356 4.01 -12.14 -8.34
CA GLY A 356 4.26 -11.91 -6.92
C GLY A 356 3.53 -10.71 -6.31
N MET A 357 2.74 -9.98 -7.10
CA MET A 357 1.74 -9.01 -6.64
C MET A 357 0.33 -9.57 -6.87
N ALA A 358 -0.71 -8.88 -6.39
CA ALA A 358 -2.08 -9.31 -6.62
C ALA A 358 -2.50 -9.05 -8.09
N PRO A 359 -3.22 -10.00 -8.72
CA PRO A 359 -3.60 -9.85 -10.12
C PRO A 359 -4.56 -8.68 -10.31
N SER A 360 -4.37 -7.92 -11.39
CA SER A 360 -5.27 -6.86 -11.83
C SER A 360 -6.16 -7.30 -12.99
N THR A 361 -6.91 -6.35 -13.56
CA THR A 361 -7.86 -6.58 -14.66
C THR A 361 -7.35 -5.94 -15.94
N ALA A 362 -7.40 -6.68 -17.05
CA ALA A 362 -7.11 -6.15 -18.37
C ALA A 362 -8.01 -4.94 -18.68
N THR A 363 -7.52 -4.06 -19.54
CA THR A 363 -8.12 -2.78 -19.95
C THR A 363 -8.38 -1.78 -18.83
N SER A 364 -7.92 -2.05 -17.60
CA SER A 364 -7.99 -1.10 -16.48
C SER A 364 -6.77 -0.19 -16.41
N VAL A 365 -6.74 0.74 -15.46
CA VAL A 365 -5.59 1.62 -15.19
C VAL A 365 -4.28 0.86 -15.00
N MET A 366 -4.33 -0.40 -14.58
CA MET A 366 -3.13 -1.20 -14.39
C MET A 366 -2.49 -1.64 -15.71
N GLU A 367 -3.08 -1.36 -16.87
CA GLU A 367 -2.39 -1.57 -18.15
C GLU A 367 -1.10 -0.74 -18.23
N PRO A 368 0.01 -1.31 -18.71
CA PRO A 368 1.21 -0.56 -18.98
C PRO A 368 0.98 0.41 -20.14
N SER A 369 1.48 1.63 -20.00
CA SER A 369 1.20 2.69 -21.00
C SER A 369 2.40 3.60 -21.28
N GLY A 370 3.19 3.89 -20.25
CA GLY A 370 4.40 4.71 -20.31
C GLY A 370 4.22 6.06 -21.01
N PHE A 371 5.27 6.62 -21.60
CA PHE A 371 5.17 7.86 -22.42
C PHE A 371 4.56 7.62 -23.81
N CYS A 372 3.92 6.47 -24.01
CA CYS A 372 3.42 6.05 -25.31
C CYS A 372 1.92 6.28 -25.42
N ASN A 373 1.19 6.02 -24.34
CA ASN A 373 -0.23 6.28 -24.17
C ASN A 373 -0.53 6.59 -22.70
N ASP A 374 -1.65 7.27 -22.43
CA ASP A 374 -2.16 7.39 -21.07
C ASP A 374 -2.56 6.02 -20.52
N ASN A 375 -2.49 5.84 -19.20
CA ASN A 375 -3.11 4.69 -18.58
C ASN A 375 -4.64 4.80 -18.74
N PRO A 376 -5.38 3.69 -18.92
CA PRO A 376 -6.83 3.76 -19.07
C PRO A 376 -7.51 4.41 -17.86
N ASP A 377 -8.46 5.33 -18.12
CA ASP A 377 -9.39 5.84 -17.10
C ASP A 377 -10.50 4.81 -16.80
N ILE A 378 -10.08 3.59 -16.47
CA ILE A 378 -10.96 2.45 -16.23
C ILE A 378 -10.54 1.77 -14.95
N GLN A 379 -11.47 1.62 -14.01
CA GLN A 379 -11.27 0.88 -12.77
C GLN A 379 -12.11 -0.39 -12.74
N SER A 380 -11.60 -1.44 -12.07
CA SER A 380 -12.30 -2.72 -11.93
C SER A 380 -12.59 -3.08 -10.48
N ALA A 381 -13.70 -3.77 -10.25
CA ALA A 381 -14.08 -4.28 -8.92
C ALA A 381 -13.00 -5.22 -8.33
N LYS A 382 -12.36 -6.03 -9.18
CA LYS A 382 -11.23 -6.90 -8.80
C LYS A 382 -10.04 -6.11 -8.25
N ASN A 383 -9.58 -5.06 -8.94
CA ASN A 383 -8.48 -4.21 -8.46
C ASN A 383 -8.80 -3.64 -7.07
N CYS A 384 -10.02 -3.11 -6.90
CA CYS A 384 -10.48 -2.55 -5.63
C CYS A 384 -10.44 -3.56 -4.46
N ARG A 385 -10.82 -4.83 -4.71
CA ARG A 385 -10.75 -5.89 -3.69
C ARG A 385 -9.31 -6.33 -3.40
N ASN A 386 -8.49 -6.43 -4.43
CA ASN A 386 -7.13 -6.95 -4.33
C ASN A 386 -6.13 -5.95 -3.73
N ALA A 387 -6.44 -4.65 -3.73
CA ALA A 387 -5.58 -3.62 -3.18
C ALA A 387 -5.14 -3.92 -1.72
N SER A 388 -3.86 -3.91 -1.43
CA SER A 388 -3.34 -4.09 -0.08
C SER A 388 -2.05 -3.33 0.14
N ASN A 389 -1.91 -2.75 1.33
CA ASN A 389 -0.69 -2.14 1.80
C ASN A 389 -0.73 -2.11 3.35
N PRO A 390 0.39 -2.41 4.05
CA PRO A 390 0.45 -2.31 5.52
C PRO A 390 0.15 -0.92 6.07
N LEU A 391 0.29 0.15 5.29
CA LEU A 391 0.01 1.52 5.70
C LEU A 391 -1.48 1.91 5.60
N PHE A 392 -2.34 1.05 5.05
CA PHE A 392 -3.78 1.33 5.10
C PHE A 392 -4.28 1.37 6.55
N TYR A 393 -4.96 2.47 6.86
CA TYR A 393 -5.68 2.66 8.12
C TYR A 393 -7.13 3.05 7.89
N TRP A 394 -7.96 2.97 8.93
CA TRP A 394 -9.35 3.41 8.84
C TRP A 394 -9.46 4.89 9.17
N GLY A 395 -9.83 5.70 8.18
CA GLY A 395 -10.10 7.12 8.37
C GLY A 395 -11.39 7.35 9.16
N LYS A 396 -11.39 8.33 10.07
CA LYS A 396 -12.57 8.75 10.86
C LYS A 396 -13.60 9.55 10.05
N THR A 397 -13.31 9.90 8.80
CA THR A 397 -14.16 10.78 8.00
C THR A 397 -15.41 10.07 7.49
N MET A 398 -16.50 10.21 8.23
CA MET A 398 -17.88 9.85 7.83
C MET A 398 -18.46 10.75 6.72
N ILE A 399 -17.78 11.84 6.36
CA ILE A 399 -18.29 12.88 5.45
C ILE A 399 -18.00 12.54 3.97
N TYR A 400 -16.92 11.82 3.68
CA TYR A 400 -16.57 11.44 2.30
C TYR A 400 -17.01 10.00 2.02
N ARG A 401 -18.30 9.82 1.70
CA ARG A 401 -18.75 8.53 1.15
C ARG A 401 -18.08 8.32 -0.19
N CYS A 402 -17.36 7.22 -0.37
CA CYS A 402 -17.05 6.76 -1.72
C CYS A 402 -18.37 6.32 -2.38
N ILE A 403 -18.82 7.09 -3.36
CA ILE A 403 -20.08 6.85 -4.08
C ILE A 403 -19.85 6.37 -5.52
N GLY A 404 -18.60 6.32 -5.97
CA GLY A 404 -18.25 5.81 -7.29
C GLY A 404 -18.50 4.30 -7.40
N SER A 405 -18.63 3.83 -8.65
CA SER A 405 -18.68 2.41 -8.98
C SER A 405 -17.60 2.08 -10.01
N PRO A 406 -16.96 0.90 -9.92
CA PRO A 406 -16.00 0.47 -10.93
C PRO A 406 -16.65 0.41 -12.31
N ASP A 407 -15.86 0.70 -13.34
CA ASP A 407 -16.28 0.64 -14.73
C ASP A 407 -16.44 -0.82 -15.20
N ILE A 408 -15.56 -1.71 -14.71
CA ILE A 408 -15.62 -3.16 -14.95
C ILE A 408 -16.13 -3.86 -13.70
N ASN A 409 -17.31 -4.48 -13.84
CA ASN A 409 -17.83 -5.45 -12.89
C ASN A 409 -17.31 -6.85 -13.26
N ASP A 410 -17.14 -7.70 -12.24
CA ASP A 410 -16.44 -8.99 -12.31
C ASP A 410 -16.64 -9.83 -13.59
#